data_AF-A0A3B8KWM9-F1
#
_entry.id   AF-A0A3B8KWM9-F1
#
_cell.length_a   1.000
_cell.length_b   1.000
_cell.length_c   1.000
_cell.angle_alpha   90.00
_cell.angle_beta   90.00
_cell.angle_gamma   90.00
#
_symmetry.space_group_name_H-M   'P 1'
#
loop_
_entity.id
_entity.type
_entity.pdbx_description
1 polymer ?
#
loop_
_entity_poly.entity_id
_entity_poly.type
_entity_poly.pdbx_seq_one_letter_code
_entity_poly.pdbx_strand_id
1 'polypeptide(L)'
;MRAEPGLFEESRFMSQKFTGPSGCRIPVCLVIGLAAWVVVADGHAFETNPATPFTDQAVEHIRRQAEHMARGNSKVAPEFFSSLAAANYVQSRLSSLNYSILGSSKQKLPTNVEECLKKKAGICGNHVATFLEISRRLGLRARPVEFYFHGTDPGKNHSHICAEVFYGGRWRLFDITWGTYFAKPQGAPDDLADVVGLRANRDRRSWAITNQSDLWYQQWKASGLDPLEYLDDQKMDILRGRRGTIHLRVSGREGGREEFRPVHQPNFFGRNQLDRDFGPLVIRLEKPAGMATALHLDVLGKAGRGSLLVTVGKQRYMVPFDDIKSGKTLTTKFTRPIGRQPVTLQAIPEKPGGIAYVVFRTITLETR
;
A
#
# COMPACT_ATOMS: atom_id res chain seq x y z
N MET A 1 30.38 8.91 24.74
CA MET A 1 30.16 10.10 23.89
C MET A 1 28.83 9.92 23.19
N ARG A 2 27.88 10.81 23.46
CA ARG A 2 26.51 10.79 22.95
C ARG A 2 26.52 11.25 21.48
N ALA A 3 25.90 10.47 20.60
CA ALA A 3 25.56 10.91 19.25
C ALA A 3 24.10 11.34 19.24
N GLU A 4 23.85 12.58 18.80
CA GLU A 4 22.52 13.17 18.66
C GLU A 4 21.78 12.60 17.44
N PRO A 5 20.44 12.43 17.51
CA PRO A 5 19.64 12.13 16.34
C PRO A 5 19.26 13.41 15.58
N GLY A 6 19.77 13.55 14.35
CA GLY A 6 19.43 14.62 13.43
C GLY A 6 18.00 14.55 12.92
N LEU A 7 17.18 15.47 13.45
CA LEU A 7 16.12 16.27 12.82
C LEU A 7 15.61 15.86 11.41
N PHE A 8 14.34 15.45 11.36
CA PHE A 8 13.45 15.65 10.21
C PHE A 8 12.93 17.09 10.25
N GLU A 9 13.29 17.89 9.25
CA GLU A 9 12.77 19.26 9.09
C GLU A 9 11.32 19.22 8.57
N GLU A 10 10.43 19.88 9.31
CA GLU A 10 9.01 20.05 9.01
C GLU A 10 8.80 20.96 7.79
N SER A 11 7.77 20.60 7.03
CA SER A 11 7.18 21.34 5.93
C SER A 11 6.87 22.81 6.26
N ARG A 12 7.59 23.74 5.64
CA ARG A 12 7.04 25.05 5.26
C ARG A 12 6.72 24.98 3.77
N PHE A 13 5.45 25.06 3.35
CA PHE A 13 5.09 25.76 2.10
C PHE A 13 3.59 26.13 2.06
N MET A 14 3.40 27.45 2.16
CA MET A 14 2.36 28.38 1.70
C MET A 14 0.90 27.93 1.42
N SER A 15 0.03 28.57 2.22
CA SER A 15 -1.39 28.84 2.01
C SER A 15 -1.67 29.58 0.69
N GLN A 16 -2.53 29.02 -0.17
CA GLN A 16 -3.27 29.79 -1.18
C GLN A 16 -4.66 30.12 -0.64
N LYS A 17 -4.94 31.43 -0.53
CA LYS A 17 -6.21 31.99 -0.08
C LYS A 17 -7.21 32.01 -1.25
N PHE A 18 -8.40 31.44 -1.06
CA PHE A 18 -9.59 31.81 -1.83
C PHE A 18 -10.55 32.57 -0.91
N THR A 19 -10.94 33.77 -1.33
CA THR A 19 -11.93 34.62 -0.66
C THR A 19 -13.27 34.50 -1.37
N GLY A 20 -14.30 34.07 -0.64
CA GLY A 20 -15.72 34.12 -1.02
C GLY A 20 -16.57 34.13 0.26
N PRO A 21 -17.75 34.78 0.28
CA PRO A 21 -18.35 35.25 1.51
C PRO A 21 -19.21 34.18 2.20
N SER A 22 -19.15 34.19 3.53
CA SER A 22 -20.12 33.62 4.50
C SER A 22 -19.96 32.15 4.89
N GLY A 23 -19.44 31.93 6.11
CA GLY A 23 -19.99 30.93 7.04
C GLY A 23 -19.24 29.61 7.20
N CYS A 24 -18.48 29.51 8.30
CA CYS A 24 -17.85 28.29 8.86
C CYS A 24 -16.60 27.77 8.14
N ARG A 25 -15.43 28.11 8.70
CA ARG A 25 -14.10 27.70 8.23
C ARG A 25 -13.63 26.47 9.01
N ILE A 26 -13.61 25.31 8.37
CA ILE A 26 -12.70 24.22 8.74
C ILE A 26 -11.81 23.99 7.52
N PRO A 27 -10.49 24.29 7.57
CA PRO A 27 -9.60 23.95 6.47
C PRO A 27 -9.40 22.43 6.46
N VAL A 28 -10.18 21.72 5.65
CA VAL A 28 -9.93 20.30 5.35
C VAL A 28 -8.90 20.24 4.23
N CYS A 29 -7.64 20.53 4.56
CA CYS A 29 -6.51 20.04 3.77
C CYS A 29 -6.12 18.68 4.33
N LEU A 30 -6.84 17.62 3.93
CA LEU A 30 -6.46 16.26 4.27
C LEU A 30 -5.47 15.75 3.21
N VAL A 31 -4.21 16.14 3.33
CA VAL A 31 -3.12 15.46 2.63
C VAL A 31 -2.88 14.15 3.36
N ILE A 32 -3.45 13.04 2.87
CA ILE A 32 -3.19 11.71 3.43
C ILE A 32 -1.81 11.25 2.97
N GLY A 33 -0.78 11.70 3.68
CA GLY A 33 0.55 11.11 3.66
C GLY A 33 0.54 9.68 4.16
N LEU A 34 0.26 8.70 3.30
CA LEU A 34 0.63 7.31 3.55
C LEU A 34 2.15 7.19 3.49
N ALA A 35 2.78 7.08 4.66
CA ALA A 35 4.10 6.49 4.75
C ALA A 35 3.98 5.03 4.27
N ALA A 36 4.70 4.69 3.21
CA ALA A 36 4.79 3.31 2.75
C ALA A 36 5.38 2.45 3.87
N TRP A 37 4.57 1.52 4.40
CA TRP A 37 5.03 0.53 5.37
C TRP A 37 5.96 -0.47 4.69
N VAL A 38 7.26 -0.20 4.77
CA VAL A 38 8.30 -1.23 4.65
C VAL A 38 8.43 -1.85 6.04
N VAL A 39 8.07 -3.12 6.17
CA VAL A 39 8.59 -3.94 7.26
C VAL A 39 10.08 -4.05 6.97
N VAL A 40 10.89 -3.23 7.64
CA VAL A 40 12.34 -3.40 7.65
C VAL A 40 12.56 -4.63 8.52
N ALA A 41 12.81 -5.78 7.87
CA ALA A 41 13.39 -6.92 8.57
C ALA A 41 14.86 -6.57 8.82
N ASP A 42 15.12 -5.82 9.88
CA ASP A 42 16.48 -5.63 10.37
C ASP A 42 16.97 -6.99 10.88
N GLY A 43 17.99 -7.52 10.21
CA GLY A 43 18.69 -8.72 10.62
C GLY A 43 19.55 -8.44 11.84
N HIS A 44 18.95 -8.43 13.03
CA HIS A 44 19.64 -8.54 14.30
C HIS A 44 18.79 -9.32 15.29
N ALA A 45 19.34 -10.47 15.71
CA ALA A 45 19.00 -11.30 16.87
C ALA A 45 17.51 -11.70 17.08
N PHE A 46 17.30 -12.99 17.40
CA PHE A 46 16.05 -13.45 18.00
C PHE A 46 15.84 -12.76 19.37
N GLU A 47 15.32 -11.53 19.36
CA GLU A 47 14.59 -10.99 20.48
C GLU A 47 13.22 -11.67 20.50
N THR A 48 12.83 -12.13 21.69
CA THR A 48 11.50 -12.67 22.00
C THR A 48 10.41 -11.94 21.21
N ASN A 49 9.58 -12.69 20.46
CA ASN A 49 8.42 -12.11 19.78
C ASN A 49 7.71 -11.17 20.78
N PRO A 50 7.65 -9.85 20.52
CA PRO A 50 7.06 -8.93 21.48
C PRO A 50 5.64 -9.39 21.76
N ALA A 51 5.25 -9.40 23.04
CA ALA A 51 3.93 -9.87 23.43
C ALA A 51 2.85 -9.11 22.66
N THR A 52 1.86 -9.84 22.13
CA THR A 52 0.76 -9.26 21.34
C THR A 52 -0.62 -9.47 21.98
N PRO A 53 -0.81 -9.14 23.27
CA PRO A 53 -2.03 -9.47 24.00
C PRO A 53 -3.31 -8.90 23.35
N PHE A 54 -3.28 -7.69 22.77
CA PHE A 54 -4.45 -7.14 22.09
C PHE A 54 -4.76 -7.89 20.79
N THR A 55 -3.73 -8.30 20.05
CA THR A 55 -3.88 -9.13 18.86
C THR A 55 -4.41 -10.53 19.21
N ASP A 56 -3.88 -11.15 20.27
CA ASP A 56 -4.32 -12.48 20.73
C ASP A 56 -5.78 -12.46 21.20
N GLN A 57 -6.17 -11.45 21.97
CA GLN A 57 -7.56 -11.23 22.38
C GLN A 57 -8.49 -11.02 21.18
N ALA A 58 -8.05 -10.26 20.17
CA ALA A 58 -8.81 -10.03 18.95
C ALA A 58 -9.08 -11.35 18.21
N VAL A 59 -8.03 -12.15 17.99
CA VAL A 59 -8.13 -13.45 17.31
C VAL A 59 -9.09 -14.38 18.04
N GLU A 60 -8.99 -14.49 19.36
CA GLU A 60 -9.87 -15.36 20.15
C GLU A 60 -11.33 -14.88 20.16
N HIS A 61 -11.56 -13.56 20.20
CA HIS A 61 -12.90 -13.01 20.06
C HIS A 61 -13.51 -13.35 18.69
N ILE A 62 -12.75 -13.15 17.62
CA ILE A 62 -13.21 -13.40 16.24
C ILE A 62 -13.46 -14.88 16.01
N ARG A 63 -12.55 -15.75 16.46
CA ARG A 63 -12.69 -17.21 16.34
C ARG A 63 -14.02 -17.69 16.93
N ARG A 64 -14.34 -17.29 18.16
CA ARG A 64 -15.59 -17.68 18.82
C ARG A 64 -16.83 -17.24 18.06
N GLN A 65 -16.84 -16.01 17.53
CA GLN A 65 -17.96 -15.52 16.72
C GLN A 65 -18.10 -16.30 15.40
N ALA A 66 -16.99 -16.47 14.68
CA ALA A 66 -16.99 -17.16 13.39
C ALA A 66 -17.42 -18.62 13.53
N GLU A 67 -16.89 -19.34 14.52
CA GLU A 67 -17.27 -20.72 14.80
C GLU A 67 -18.75 -20.85 15.20
N HIS A 68 -19.26 -19.93 16.01
CA HIS A 68 -20.68 -19.93 16.37
C HIS A 68 -21.58 -19.76 15.14
N MET A 69 -21.25 -18.81 14.26
CA MET A 69 -21.99 -18.58 13.03
C MET A 69 -21.90 -19.76 12.05
N ALA A 70 -20.70 -20.35 11.91
CA ALA A 70 -20.47 -21.48 11.02
C ALA A 70 -21.25 -22.74 11.44
N ARG A 71 -21.37 -23.02 12.75
CA ARG A 71 -22.14 -24.18 13.25
C ARG A 71 -23.62 -24.14 12.84
N GLY A 72 -24.19 -22.94 12.67
CA GLY A 72 -25.59 -22.76 12.29
C GLY A 72 -25.85 -22.77 10.78
N ASN A 73 -24.82 -22.80 9.92
CA ASN A 73 -25.00 -22.59 8.49
C ASN A 73 -23.96 -23.35 7.63
N SER A 74 -24.31 -24.57 7.22
CA SER A 74 -23.49 -25.42 6.35
C SER A 74 -23.47 -25.00 4.87
N LYS A 75 -24.32 -24.04 4.46
CA LYS A 75 -24.42 -23.58 3.06
C LYS A 75 -23.44 -22.45 2.72
N VAL A 76 -22.74 -21.93 3.71
CA VAL A 76 -21.83 -20.78 3.61
C VAL A 76 -20.44 -21.22 4.07
N ALA A 77 -19.40 -20.84 3.34
CA ALA A 77 -18.03 -21.20 3.70
C ALA A 77 -17.66 -20.70 5.12
N PRO A 78 -17.08 -21.53 6.00
CA PRO A 78 -16.60 -21.09 7.31
C PRO A 78 -15.60 -19.92 7.22
N GLU A 79 -14.78 -19.89 6.17
CA GLU A 79 -13.83 -18.82 5.90
C GLU A 79 -14.51 -17.48 5.61
N PHE A 80 -15.73 -17.47 5.04
CA PHE A 80 -16.51 -16.25 4.88
C PHE A 80 -16.86 -15.66 6.25
N PHE A 81 -17.35 -16.48 7.19
CA PHE A 81 -17.67 -16.01 8.53
C PHE A 81 -16.43 -15.48 9.27
N SER A 82 -15.31 -16.20 9.19
CA SER A 82 -14.04 -15.75 9.77
C SER A 82 -13.54 -14.45 9.14
N SER A 83 -13.63 -14.31 7.81
CA SER A 83 -13.22 -13.10 7.09
C SER A 83 -14.10 -11.91 7.44
N LEU A 84 -15.42 -12.09 7.43
CA LEU A 84 -16.36 -11.01 7.73
C LEU A 84 -16.28 -10.60 9.21
N ALA A 85 -16.17 -11.56 10.14
CA ALA A 85 -15.98 -11.26 11.55
C ALA A 85 -14.66 -10.51 11.80
N ALA A 86 -13.57 -10.89 11.11
CA ALA A 86 -12.31 -10.16 11.20
C ALA A 86 -12.41 -8.73 10.62
N ALA A 87 -13.01 -8.57 9.44
CA ALA A 87 -13.21 -7.25 8.83
C ALA A 87 -14.06 -6.34 9.73
N ASN A 88 -15.18 -6.84 10.25
CA ASN A 88 -16.05 -6.11 11.17
C ASN A 88 -15.35 -5.76 12.48
N TYR A 89 -14.59 -6.70 13.07
CA TYR A 89 -13.82 -6.45 14.27
C TYR A 89 -12.80 -5.34 14.06
N VAL A 90 -12.04 -5.38 12.96
CA VAL A 90 -11.04 -4.34 12.68
C VAL A 90 -11.73 -2.99 12.45
N GLN A 91 -12.74 -2.92 11.59
CA GLN A 91 -13.43 -1.67 11.27
C GLN A 91 -14.04 -1.01 12.53
N SER A 92 -14.60 -1.80 13.43
CA SER A 92 -15.25 -1.26 14.63
C SER A 92 -14.29 -0.94 15.78
N ARG A 93 -13.00 -1.32 15.69
CA ARG A 93 -11.99 -1.11 16.76
C ARG A 93 -10.91 -0.13 16.34
N LEU A 94 -10.53 -0.10 15.06
CA LEU A 94 -9.60 0.89 14.52
C LEU A 94 -10.39 2.00 13.84
N SER A 95 -10.02 3.24 14.14
CA SER A 95 -10.66 4.42 13.56
C SER A 95 -9.64 5.34 12.89
N SER A 96 -9.88 5.66 11.62
CA SER A 96 -9.16 6.71 10.89
C SER A 96 -9.39 8.09 11.51
N LEU A 97 -10.55 8.32 12.11
CA LEU A 97 -10.82 9.55 12.86
C LEU A 97 -9.95 9.63 14.11
N ASN A 98 -9.84 8.56 14.90
CA ASN A 98 -8.92 8.53 16.04
C ASN A 98 -7.47 8.72 15.60
N TYR A 99 -7.06 8.12 14.50
CA TYR A 99 -5.73 8.34 13.93
C TYR A 99 -5.50 9.82 13.59
N SER A 100 -6.47 10.47 12.95
CA SER A 100 -6.41 11.90 12.64
C SER A 100 -6.36 12.77 13.90
N ILE A 101 -7.11 12.44 14.95
CA ILE A 101 -7.10 13.15 16.24
C ILE A 101 -5.74 13.03 16.93
N LEU A 102 -5.15 11.82 16.95
CA LEU A 102 -3.80 11.62 17.48
C LEU A 102 -2.77 12.46 16.71
N GLY A 103 -2.86 12.47 15.38
CA GLY A 103 -1.96 13.24 14.52
C GLY A 103 -2.09 14.75 14.75
N SER A 104 -3.32 15.28 14.78
CA SER A 104 -3.55 16.72 15.03
C SER A 104 -3.14 17.15 16.43
N SER A 105 -3.21 16.22 17.40
CA SER A 105 -2.75 16.43 18.78
C SER A 105 -1.24 16.19 18.95
N LYS A 106 -0.48 15.98 17.87
CA LYS A 106 0.96 15.66 17.87
C LYS A 106 1.34 14.45 18.75
N GLN A 107 0.39 13.52 18.96
CA GLN A 107 0.66 12.28 19.68
C GLN A 107 1.30 11.25 18.76
N LYS A 108 2.06 10.31 19.35
CA LYS A 108 2.66 9.20 18.60
C LYS A 108 1.57 8.35 17.95
N LEU A 109 1.59 8.31 16.62
CA LEU A 109 0.75 7.45 15.78
C LEU A 109 1.16 5.98 15.94
N PRO A 110 0.21 5.03 15.86
CA PRO A 110 0.53 3.62 16.00
C PRO A 110 1.42 3.14 14.85
N THR A 111 2.49 2.41 15.17
CA THR A 111 3.47 1.93 14.18
C THR A 111 3.42 0.44 13.88
N ASN A 112 2.54 -0.30 14.53
CA ASN A 112 2.35 -1.73 14.30
C ASN A 112 0.92 -2.15 14.67
N VAL A 113 0.56 -3.40 14.35
CA VAL A 113 -0.78 -3.96 14.59
C VAL A 113 -1.18 -3.87 16.07
N GLU A 114 -0.27 -4.22 16.98
CA GLU A 114 -0.54 -4.20 18.42
C GLU A 114 -0.81 -2.79 18.93
N GLU A 115 -0.02 -1.80 18.49
CA GLU A 115 -0.25 -0.39 18.81
C GLU A 115 -1.57 0.12 18.21
N CYS A 116 -1.95 -0.33 17.00
CA CYS A 116 -3.22 0.06 16.37
C CYS A 116 -4.42 -0.42 17.19
N LEU A 117 -4.39 -1.68 17.64
CA LEU A 117 -5.43 -2.26 18.49
C LEU A 117 -5.47 -1.58 19.87
N LYS A 118 -4.30 -1.35 20.49
CA LYS A 118 -4.19 -0.65 21.78
C LYS A 118 -4.74 0.78 21.72
N LYS A 119 -4.38 1.53 20.68
CA LYS A 119 -4.76 2.94 20.50
C LYS A 119 -6.12 3.11 19.82
N LYS A 120 -6.73 2.03 19.31
CA LYS A 120 -7.98 2.06 18.54
C LYS A 120 -7.92 3.04 17.37
N ALA A 121 -6.77 3.08 16.71
CA ALA A 121 -6.44 4.08 15.69
C ALA A 121 -5.69 3.42 14.54
N GLY A 122 -6.02 3.82 13.32
CA GLY A 122 -5.35 3.37 12.11
C GLY A 122 -5.99 3.98 10.88
N ILE A 123 -5.22 4.08 9.79
CA ILE A 123 -5.75 4.38 8.44
C ILE A 123 -5.80 3.11 7.60
N CYS A 124 -6.14 3.20 6.31
CA CYS A 124 -6.35 2.03 5.44
C CYS A 124 -5.20 1.00 5.49
N GLY A 125 -3.95 1.44 5.47
CA GLY A 125 -2.78 0.56 5.64
C GLY A 125 -2.75 -0.18 6.98
N ASN A 126 -3.09 0.49 8.08
CA ASN A 126 -3.15 -0.12 9.41
C ASN A 126 -4.32 -1.10 9.55
N HIS A 127 -5.48 -0.77 8.97
CA HIS A 127 -6.66 -1.63 8.94
C HIS A 127 -6.33 -2.94 8.22
N VAL A 128 -5.76 -2.86 7.01
CA VAL A 128 -5.39 -4.05 6.25
C VAL A 128 -4.26 -4.83 6.92
N ALA A 129 -3.24 -4.17 7.48
CA ALA A 129 -2.18 -4.88 8.22
C ALA A 129 -2.73 -5.66 9.42
N THR A 130 -3.65 -5.05 10.18
CA THR A 130 -4.32 -5.69 11.33
C THR A 130 -5.17 -6.87 10.87
N PHE A 131 -5.95 -6.69 9.80
CA PHE A 131 -6.76 -7.75 9.21
C PHE A 131 -5.91 -8.93 8.73
N LEU A 132 -4.79 -8.68 8.04
CA LEU A 132 -3.91 -9.73 7.53
C LEU A 132 -3.24 -10.50 8.66
N GLU A 133 -2.79 -9.83 9.73
CA GLU A 133 -2.19 -10.51 10.88
C GLU A 133 -3.20 -11.39 11.63
N ILE A 134 -4.41 -10.89 11.83
CA ILE A 134 -5.53 -11.68 12.40
C ILE A 134 -5.87 -12.87 11.48
N SER A 135 -6.00 -12.62 10.17
CA SER A 135 -6.31 -13.65 9.17
C SER A 135 -5.28 -14.77 9.19
N ARG A 136 -4.00 -14.43 9.26
CA ARG A 136 -2.89 -15.40 9.37
C ARG A 136 -3.03 -16.26 10.62
N ARG A 137 -3.35 -15.68 11.78
CA ARG A 137 -3.55 -16.42 13.05
C ARG A 137 -4.84 -17.24 13.08
N LEU A 138 -5.81 -16.92 12.24
CA LEU A 138 -7.02 -17.71 12.00
C LEU A 138 -6.84 -18.78 10.90
N GLY A 139 -5.66 -18.88 10.28
CA GLY A 139 -5.40 -19.83 9.20
C GLY A 139 -6.02 -19.46 7.85
N LEU A 140 -6.46 -18.21 7.68
CA LEU A 140 -7.00 -17.71 6.42
C LEU A 140 -5.87 -17.37 5.44
N ARG A 141 -6.03 -17.80 4.19
CA ARG A 141 -5.16 -17.38 3.08
C ARG A 141 -5.61 -16.01 2.57
N ALA A 142 -4.92 -14.95 2.99
CA ALA A 142 -5.28 -13.57 2.65
C ALA A 142 -4.10 -12.81 2.03
N ARG A 143 -4.39 -11.81 1.20
CA ARG A 143 -3.38 -10.91 0.59
C ARG A 143 -3.89 -9.47 0.50
N PRO A 144 -3.00 -8.47 0.53
CA PRO A 144 -3.40 -7.09 0.26
C PRO A 144 -3.77 -6.87 -1.21
N VAL A 145 -4.66 -5.92 -1.46
CA VAL A 145 -4.91 -5.33 -2.77
C VAL A 145 -4.73 -3.83 -2.64
N GLU A 146 -3.71 -3.29 -3.31
CA GLU A 146 -3.27 -1.90 -3.17
C GLU A 146 -3.61 -1.14 -4.45
N PHE A 147 -4.17 0.06 -4.30
CA PHE A 147 -4.57 0.96 -5.38
C PHE A 147 -3.76 2.25 -5.27
N TYR A 148 -3.05 2.61 -6.34
CA TYR A 148 -2.23 3.82 -6.40
C TYR A 148 -2.72 4.72 -7.53
N PHE A 149 -3.50 5.73 -7.17
CA PHE A 149 -4.14 6.65 -8.11
C PHE A 149 -3.14 7.64 -8.66
N HIS A 150 -3.25 7.89 -9.96
CA HIS A 150 -2.44 8.87 -10.67
C HIS A 150 -3.22 10.18 -10.76
N GLY A 151 -2.88 11.15 -9.92
CA GLY A 151 -3.45 12.50 -9.96
C GLY A 151 -3.10 13.25 -11.26
N THR A 152 -3.53 14.51 -11.39
CA THR A 152 -3.12 15.34 -12.55
C THR A 152 -1.60 15.47 -12.69
N ASP A 153 -0.92 15.42 -11.54
CA ASP A 153 0.53 15.46 -11.36
C ASP A 153 0.88 14.55 -10.16
N PRO A 154 2.17 14.19 -9.96
CA PRO A 154 2.56 13.32 -8.85
C PRO A 154 2.19 13.85 -7.46
N GLY A 155 2.13 15.17 -7.26
CA GLY A 155 1.78 15.78 -5.98
C GLY A 155 0.32 15.55 -5.57
N LYS A 156 -0.54 15.17 -6.54
CA LYS A 156 -1.94 14.80 -6.30
C LYS A 156 -2.20 13.29 -6.41
N ASN A 157 -1.15 12.48 -6.42
CA ASN A 157 -1.33 11.05 -6.26
C ASN A 157 -1.93 10.76 -4.87
N HIS A 158 -2.66 9.66 -4.75
CA HIS A 158 -3.12 9.13 -3.48
C HIS A 158 -3.24 7.62 -3.58
N SER A 159 -3.55 6.95 -2.48
CA SER A 159 -3.64 5.50 -2.46
C SER A 159 -4.71 4.98 -1.51
N HIS A 160 -5.15 3.76 -1.79
CA HIS A 160 -6.04 3.00 -0.93
C HIS A 160 -5.62 1.53 -0.90
N ILE A 161 -6.05 0.80 0.11
CA ILE A 161 -5.70 -0.62 0.26
C ILE A 161 -6.88 -1.40 0.86
N CYS A 162 -7.12 -2.57 0.26
CA CYS A 162 -8.10 -3.57 0.63
C CYS A 162 -7.39 -4.91 0.90
N ALA A 163 -8.16 -5.95 1.19
CA ALA A 163 -7.65 -7.33 1.26
C ALA A 163 -8.51 -8.28 0.43
N GLU A 164 -7.89 -9.31 -0.13
CA GLU A 164 -8.60 -10.47 -0.65
C GLU A 164 -8.35 -11.68 0.24
N VAL A 165 -9.40 -12.48 0.47
CA VAL A 165 -9.29 -13.79 1.14
C VAL A 165 -9.63 -14.89 0.14
N PHE A 166 -8.89 -15.99 0.17
CA PHE A 166 -9.08 -17.13 -0.71
C PHE A 166 -9.89 -18.22 -0.02
N TYR A 167 -11.09 -18.50 -0.53
CA TYR A 167 -11.93 -19.63 -0.11
C TYR A 167 -12.84 -20.04 -1.27
N GLY A 168 -13.35 -21.29 -1.25
CA GLY A 168 -14.16 -21.81 -2.36
C GLY A 168 -13.45 -21.76 -3.72
N GLY A 169 -12.11 -21.88 -3.72
CA GLY A 169 -11.28 -21.85 -4.93
C GLY A 169 -11.11 -20.46 -5.58
N ARG A 170 -11.57 -19.38 -4.93
CA ARG A 170 -11.56 -18.02 -5.52
C ARG A 170 -11.11 -16.98 -4.51
N TRP A 171 -10.56 -15.87 -5.01
CA TRP A 171 -10.29 -14.67 -4.20
C TRP A 171 -11.57 -13.86 -4.02
N ARG A 172 -11.68 -13.16 -2.89
CA ARG A 172 -12.89 -12.47 -2.44
C ARG A 172 -12.48 -11.15 -1.78
N LEU A 173 -12.92 -10.02 -2.32
CA LEU A 173 -12.45 -8.69 -1.91
C LEU A 173 -13.23 -8.15 -0.70
N PHE A 174 -12.48 -7.63 0.27
CA PHE A 174 -12.97 -6.89 1.43
C PHE A 174 -12.24 -5.55 1.52
N ASP A 175 -12.99 -4.47 1.72
CA ASP A 175 -12.47 -3.19 2.15
C ASP A 175 -12.70 -3.02 3.64
N ILE A 176 -11.63 -3.18 4.40
CA ILE A 176 -11.67 -3.20 5.86
C ILE A 176 -11.83 -1.77 6.42
N THR A 177 -11.37 -0.78 5.67
CA THR A 177 -11.42 0.63 6.09
C THR A 177 -12.86 1.12 6.05
N TRP A 178 -13.56 0.82 4.96
CA TRP A 178 -14.95 1.23 4.76
C TRP A 178 -15.97 0.19 5.24
N GLY A 179 -15.53 -0.98 5.71
CA GLY A 179 -16.42 -2.08 6.07
C GLY A 179 -17.29 -2.51 4.90
N THR A 180 -16.66 -2.62 3.72
CA THR A 180 -17.34 -2.98 2.48
C THR A 180 -16.91 -4.36 2.02
N TYR A 181 -17.86 -5.15 1.55
CA TYR A 181 -17.60 -6.34 0.75
C TYR A 181 -18.56 -6.38 -0.44
N PHE A 182 -18.27 -7.23 -1.42
CA PHE A 182 -18.93 -7.14 -2.74
C PHE A 182 -19.66 -8.42 -3.10
N ALA A 183 -20.93 -8.54 -2.72
CA ALA A 183 -21.74 -9.72 -3.02
C ALA A 183 -22.20 -9.71 -4.47
N LYS A 184 -22.00 -10.82 -5.19
CA LYS A 184 -22.52 -10.93 -6.55
C LYS A 184 -24.05 -11.00 -6.54
N PRO A 185 -24.73 -10.35 -7.49
CA PRO A 185 -26.18 -10.43 -7.61
C PRO A 185 -26.63 -11.89 -7.73
N GLN A 186 -27.66 -12.26 -6.95
CA GLN A 186 -28.26 -13.60 -6.96
C GLN A 186 -27.29 -14.74 -6.56
N GLY A 187 -26.08 -14.41 -6.08
CA GLY A 187 -25.13 -15.38 -5.56
C GLY A 187 -25.48 -15.85 -4.16
N ALA A 188 -24.79 -16.90 -3.70
CA ALA A 188 -24.79 -17.28 -2.29
C ALA A 188 -24.22 -16.13 -1.42
N PRO A 189 -24.54 -16.06 -0.12
CA PRO A 189 -24.06 -14.99 0.77
C PRO A 189 -22.52 -14.79 0.77
N ASP A 190 -21.77 -15.85 0.51
CA ASP A 190 -20.30 -15.88 0.41
C ASP A 190 -19.75 -15.81 -1.02
N ASP A 191 -20.60 -15.67 -2.05
CA ASP A 191 -20.14 -15.48 -3.42
C ASP A 191 -19.76 -14.03 -3.69
N LEU A 192 -18.62 -13.62 -3.11
CA LEU A 192 -18.10 -12.26 -3.26
C LEU A 192 -17.24 -12.11 -4.52
N ALA A 193 -17.21 -10.95 -5.14
CA ALA A 193 -16.31 -10.70 -6.25
C ALA A 193 -14.86 -10.43 -5.79
N ASP A 194 -13.87 -10.77 -6.64
CA ASP A 194 -12.49 -10.31 -6.49
C ASP A 194 -12.30 -8.94 -7.18
N VAL A 195 -11.14 -8.32 -7.03
CA VAL A 195 -10.91 -6.99 -7.61
C VAL A 195 -10.97 -6.98 -9.14
N VAL A 196 -10.57 -8.08 -9.79
CA VAL A 196 -10.56 -8.19 -11.26
C VAL A 196 -11.99 -8.29 -11.79
N GLY A 197 -12.79 -9.18 -11.22
CA GLY A 197 -14.19 -9.37 -11.58
C GLY A 197 -15.02 -8.12 -11.32
N LEU A 198 -14.76 -7.41 -10.20
CA LEU A 198 -15.41 -6.13 -9.93
C LEU A 198 -15.09 -5.11 -11.00
N ARG A 199 -13.80 -4.89 -11.30
CA ARG A 199 -13.40 -3.84 -12.25
C ARG A 199 -13.77 -4.14 -13.71
N ALA A 200 -14.08 -5.39 -14.03
CA ALA A 200 -14.62 -5.78 -15.33
C ALA A 200 -16.13 -5.53 -15.48
N ASN A 201 -16.84 -5.27 -14.37
CA ASN A 201 -18.29 -5.12 -14.37
C ASN A 201 -18.72 -3.65 -14.31
N ARG A 202 -19.71 -3.25 -15.12
CA ARG A 202 -20.25 -1.88 -15.13
C ARG A 202 -21.10 -1.56 -13.90
N ASP A 203 -21.78 -2.55 -13.34
CA ASP A 203 -22.69 -2.43 -12.20
C ASP A 203 -22.01 -2.71 -10.86
N ARG A 204 -20.67 -2.79 -10.84
CA ARG A 204 -19.82 -3.13 -9.69
C ARG A 204 -20.14 -2.39 -8.39
N ARG A 205 -20.65 -1.16 -8.45
CA ARG A 205 -21.05 -0.40 -7.27
C ARG A 205 -22.30 -0.94 -6.59
N SER A 206 -23.25 -1.48 -7.35
CA SER A 206 -24.49 -2.05 -6.81
C SER A 206 -24.24 -3.33 -6.00
N TRP A 207 -23.04 -3.92 -6.13
CA TRP A 207 -22.63 -5.13 -5.41
C TRP A 207 -22.08 -4.81 -4.02
N ALA A 208 -21.78 -3.54 -3.74
CA ALA A 208 -21.20 -3.11 -2.48
C ALA A 208 -22.20 -3.21 -1.32
N ILE A 209 -21.86 -3.98 -0.31
CA ILE A 209 -22.50 -3.97 0.99
C ILE A 209 -21.56 -3.28 1.96
N THR A 210 -21.94 -2.07 2.39
CA THR A 210 -21.08 -1.15 3.15
C THR A 210 -21.70 -0.80 4.48
N ASN A 211 -20.90 -0.77 5.55
CA ASN A 211 -21.30 -0.17 6.80
C ASN A 211 -21.36 1.36 6.69
N GLN A 212 -22.49 1.88 6.22
CA GLN A 212 -22.70 3.31 6.05
C GLN A 212 -22.88 4.08 7.36
N SER A 213 -23.03 3.40 8.50
CA SER A 213 -23.18 4.08 9.80
C SER A 213 -21.85 4.53 10.41
N ASP A 214 -20.72 4.10 9.84
CA ASP A 214 -19.39 4.50 10.30
C ASP A 214 -19.17 6.02 10.16
N LEU A 215 -18.71 6.65 11.24
CA LEU A 215 -18.52 8.11 11.29
C LEU A 215 -17.47 8.61 10.30
N TRP A 216 -16.40 7.83 10.09
CA TRP A 216 -15.37 8.21 9.14
C TRP A 216 -15.86 8.13 7.70
N TYR A 217 -16.63 7.08 7.37
CA TYR A 217 -17.34 6.95 6.10
C TYR A 217 -18.29 8.14 5.84
N GLN A 218 -19.10 8.50 6.84
CA GLN A 218 -20.02 9.65 6.74
C GLN A 218 -19.26 10.97 6.55
N GLN A 219 -18.20 11.20 7.31
CA GLN A 219 -17.34 12.38 7.15
C GLN A 219 -16.72 12.46 5.76
N TRP A 220 -16.25 11.33 5.23
CA TRP A 220 -15.65 11.24 3.88
C TRP A 220 -16.67 11.63 2.80
N LYS A 221 -17.88 11.05 2.87
CA LYS A 221 -18.99 11.37 1.96
C LYS A 221 -19.44 12.83 2.09
N ALA A 222 -19.58 13.35 3.30
CA ALA A 222 -19.95 14.74 3.56
C ALA A 222 -18.90 15.74 3.02
N SER A 223 -17.64 15.30 2.91
CA SER A 223 -16.55 16.08 2.30
C SER A 223 -16.55 16.00 0.75
N GLY A 224 -17.56 15.40 0.14
CA GLY A 224 -17.67 15.25 -1.32
C GLY A 224 -16.74 14.18 -1.91
N LEU A 225 -16.10 13.36 -1.07
CA LEU A 225 -15.19 12.32 -1.52
C LEU A 225 -15.92 10.99 -1.72
N ASP A 226 -15.34 10.12 -2.55
CA ASP A 226 -15.89 8.82 -2.87
C ASP A 226 -15.05 7.70 -2.21
N PRO A 227 -15.60 6.98 -1.20
CA PRO A 227 -14.91 5.87 -0.54
C PRO A 227 -14.55 4.72 -1.51
N LEU A 228 -15.31 4.58 -2.60
CA LEU A 228 -15.21 3.45 -3.53
C LEU A 228 -14.65 3.87 -4.90
N GLU A 229 -13.93 4.99 -4.98
CA GLU A 229 -13.34 5.50 -6.23
C GLU A 229 -12.46 4.47 -6.97
N TYR A 230 -11.82 3.56 -6.22
CA TYR A 230 -10.98 2.47 -6.76
C TYR A 230 -11.76 1.49 -7.64
N LEU A 231 -13.09 1.53 -7.63
CA LEU A 231 -13.91 0.71 -8.52
C LEU A 231 -13.91 1.25 -9.95
N ASP A 232 -13.87 2.58 -10.12
CA ASP A 232 -14.15 3.23 -11.40
C ASP A 232 -12.97 3.98 -12.01
N ASP A 233 -12.07 4.51 -11.18
CA ASP A 233 -10.93 5.27 -11.70
C ASP A 233 -10.11 4.40 -12.67
N GLN A 234 -9.68 4.97 -13.78
CA GLN A 234 -8.95 4.27 -14.85
C GLN A 234 -7.44 4.50 -14.77
N LYS A 235 -7.01 5.52 -14.04
CA LYS A 235 -5.62 5.97 -13.93
C LYS A 235 -5.07 5.56 -12.57
N MET A 236 -4.79 4.27 -12.42
CA MET A 236 -4.15 3.75 -11.22
C MET A 236 -3.28 2.54 -11.53
N ASP A 237 -2.33 2.30 -10.64
CA ASP A 237 -1.67 1.00 -10.52
C ASP A 237 -2.38 0.15 -9.47
N ILE A 238 -2.50 -1.15 -9.74
CA ILE A 238 -3.09 -2.11 -8.80
C ILE A 238 -2.06 -3.18 -8.49
N LEU A 239 -1.71 -3.34 -7.21
CA LEU A 239 -0.90 -4.45 -6.74
C LEU A 239 -1.79 -5.46 -6.02
N ARG A 240 -1.56 -6.75 -6.27
CA ARG A 240 -2.22 -7.85 -5.54
C ARG A 240 -1.15 -8.70 -4.88
N GLY A 241 -1.15 -8.77 -3.55
CA GLY A 241 -0.05 -9.38 -2.80
C GLY A 241 1.28 -8.68 -3.05
N ARG A 242 1.29 -7.33 -3.07
CA ARG A 242 2.48 -6.52 -3.39
C ARG A 242 3.12 -6.82 -4.76
N ARG A 243 2.44 -7.56 -5.63
CA ARG A 243 2.89 -7.92 -6.97
C ARG A 243 2.25 -7.02 -8.01
N GLY A 244 3.07 -6.47 -8.89
CA GLY A 244 2.61 -5.67 -10.02
C GLY A 244 3.66 -4.64 -10.45
N THR A 245 3.22 -3.65 -11.21
CA THR A 245 4.06 -2.57 -11.70
C THR A 245 3.53 -1.25 -11.14
N ILE A 246 4.44 -0.44 -10.61
CA ILE A 246 4.19 0.95 -10.22
C ILE A 246 4.78 1.86 -11.29
N HIS A 247 3.95 2.74 -11.81
CA HIS A 247 4.31 3.74 -12.81
C HIS A 247 4.65 5.05 -12.10
N LEU A 248 5.90 5.48 -12.24
CA LEU A 248 6.37 6.77 -11.72
C LEU A 248 6.40 7.80 -12.85
N ARG A 249 5.86 8.98 -12.58
CA ARG A 249 5.90 10.14 -13.47
C ARG A 249 6.92 11.15 -12.97
N VAL A 250 7.40 12.00 -13.87
CA VAL A 250 8.36 13.06 -13.54
C VAL A 250 7.75 13.97 -12.46
N SER A 251 8.42 14.07 -11.32
CA SER A 251 8.04 14.93 -10.20
C SER A 251 8.79 16.26 -10.18
N GLY A 252 9.91 16.36 -10.89
CA GLY A 252 10.72 17.57 -10.96
C GLY A 252 11.69 17.55 -12.14
N ARG A 253 12.09 18.75 -12.59
CA ARG A 253 13.11 18.96 -13.62
C ARG A 253 14.05 20.08 -13.20
N GLU A 254 15.34 19.79 -13.13
CA GLU A 254 16.35 20.79 -12.77
C GLU A 254 17.69 20.42 -13.40
N GLY A 255 18.40 21.39 -13.99
CA GLY A 255 19.79 21.21 -14.44
C GLY A 255 20.04 20.02 -15.37
N GLY A 256 19.13 19.76 -16.34
CA GLY A 256 19.25 18.60 -17.23
C GLY A 256 18.95 17.25 -16.55
N ARG A 257 18.23 17.26 -15.43
CA ARG A 257 17.83 16.05 -14.72
C ARG A 257 16.32 15.98 -14.60
N GLU A 258 15.77 14.80 -14.87
CA GLU A 258 14.39 14.47 -14.54
C GLU A 258 14.35 13.61 -13.28
N GLU A 259 13.56 14.04 -12.31
CA GLU A 259 13.39 13.33 -11.05
C GLU A 259 12.06 12.59 -11.01
N PHE A 260 12.09 11.37 -10.46
CA PHE A 260 10.94 10.50 -10.24
C PHE A 260 10.89 10.14 -8.76
N ARG A 261 9.94 10.73 -8.03
CA ARG A 261 9.67 10.46 -6.62
C ARG A 261 8.41 9.59 -6.47
N PRO A 262 8.43 8.57 -5.60
CA PRO A 262 7.24 7.79 -5.27
C PRO A 262 6.34 8.59 -4.30
N VAL A 263 5.47 9.43 -4.84
CA VAL A 263 4.55 10.25 -4.04
C VAL A 263 3.26 9.46 -3.81
N HIS A 264 3.00 9.10 -2.54
CA HIS A 264 1.93 8.16 -2.12
C HIS A 264 1.96 6.80 -2.82
N GLN A 265 3.15 6.40 -3.30
CA GLN A 265 3.41 5.13 -3.98
C GLN A 265 4.52 4.37 -3.23
N PRO A 266 4.70 3.07 -3.45
CA PRO A 266 5.78 2.31 -2.84
C PRO A 266 7.14 2.84 -3.29
N ASN A 267 8.06 2.95 -2.34
CA ASN A 267 9.43 3.38 -2.56
C ASN A 267 10.40 2.18 -2.57
N PHE A 268 9.93 1.01 -2.99
CA PHE A 268 10.75 -0.18 -3.14
C PHE A 268 10.37 -0.95 -4.40
N PHE A 269 11.28 -1.78 -4.90
CA PHE A 269 10.99 -2.76 -5.95
C PHE A 269 11.64 -4.10 -5.62
N GLY A 270 11.04 -5.19 -6.11
CA GLY A 270 11.40 -6.56 -5.78
C GLY A 270 10.40 -7.26 -4.88
N ARG A 271 10.75 -8.47 -4.43
CA ARG A 271 9.92 -9.30 -3.55
C ARG A 271 10.41 -9.17 -2.11
N ASN A 272 9.52 -8.73 -1.23
CA ASN A 272 9.83 -8.51 0.20
C ASN A 272 9.17 -9.50 1.16
N GLN A 273 8.37 -10.46 0.64
CA GLN A 273 7.76 -11.53 1.46
C GLN A 273 7.82 -12.88 0.74
N LEU A 274 8.09 -13.94 1.51
CA LEU A 274 8.24 -15.31 1.01
C LEU A 274 6.91 -16.02 0.74
N ASP A 275 5.82 -15.51 1.32
CA ASP A 275 4.49 -16.07 1.14
C ASP A 275 4.15 -16.17 -0.36
N ARG A 276 3.58 -17.32 -0.77
CA ARG A 276 3.28 -17.65 -2.17
C ARG A 276 2.31 -16.68 -2.84
N ASP A 277 1.47 -16.00 -2.06
CA ASP A 277 0.50 -15.04 -2.55
C ASP A 277 1.09 -13.64 -2.69
N PHE A 278 2.36 -13.47 -2.29
CA PHE A 278 3.14 -12.28 -2.47
C PHE A 278 4.15 -12.43 -3.61
N GLY A 279 4.39 -11.34 -4.33
CA GLY A 279 5.28 -11.36 -5.48
C GLY A 279 6.12 -10.09 -5.63
N PRO A 280 6.89 -9.99 -6.73
CA PRO A 280 7.77 -8.86 -6.95
C PRO A 280 7.01 -7.61 -7.41
N LEU A 281 7.43 -6.46 -6.90
CA LEU A 281 7.06 -5.13 -7.38
C LEU A 281 8.08 -4.66 -8.43
N VAL A 282 7.59 -4.08 -9.52
CA VAL A 282 8.41 -3.50 -10.59
C VAL A 282 8.18 -2.00 -10.67
N ILE A 283 9.23 -1.21 -10.82
CA ILE A 283 9.10 0.23 -11.07
C ILE A 283 9.25 0.48 -12.56
N ARG A 284 8.37 1.29 -13.13
CA ARG A 284 8.44 1.77 -14.51
C ARG A 284 8.37 3.28 -14.55
N LEU A 285 9.35 3.92 -15.17
CA LEU A 285 9.37 5.36 -15.40
C LEU A 285 8.54 5.68 -16.64
N GLU A 286 7.54 6.55 -16.51
CA GLU A 286 6.67 6.96 -17.61
C GLU A 286 7.20 8.18 -18.35
N LYS A 287 7.20 8.08 -19.68
CA LYS A 287 7.56 9.16 -20.61
C LYS A 287 8.86 9.90 -20.21
N PRO A 288 9.95 9.19 -19.87
CA PRO A 288 11.19 9.85 -19.52
C PRO A 288 11.79 10.62 -20.71
N ALA A 289 12.62 11.62 -20.42
CA ALA A 289 13.34 12.40 -21.41
C ALA A 289 14.26 11.51 -22.26
N GLY A 290 14.05 11.49 -23.57
CA GLY A 290 14.76 10.56 -24.45
C GLY A 290 16.25 10.80 -24.59
N MET A 291 16.74 11.97 -24.19
CA MET A 291 18.16 12.30 -24.17
C MET A 291 18.87 11.82 -22.90
N ALA A 292 18.17 11.13 -21.98
CA ALA A 292 18.81 10.63 -20.78
C ALA A 292 19.91 9.61 -21.11
N THR A 293 21.09 9.81 -20.50
CA THR A 293 22.30 8.99 -20.71
C THR A 293 22.74 8.25 -19.45
N ALA A 294 22.18 8.59 -18.29
CA ALA A 294 22.43 7.88 -17.04
C ALA A 294 21.19 7.85 -16.15
N LEU A 295 21.11 6.82 -15.31
CA LEU A 295 20.17 6.69 -14.22
C LEU A 295 20.92 6.74 -12.89
N HIS A 296 20.42 7.55 -11.96
CA HIS A 296 20.86 7.63 -10.58
C HIS A 296 19.74 7.14 -9.68
N LEU A 297 20.03 6.14 -8.86
CA LEU A 297 19.09 5.57 -7.88
C LEU A 297 19.60 5.92 -6.48
N ASP A 298 18.90 6.77 -5.75
CA ASP A 298 19.22 7.02 -4.34
C ASP A 298 18.72 5.86 -3.47
N VAL A 299 19.65 5.01 -3.02
CA VAL A 299 19.32 3.76 -2.32
C VAL A 299 19.24 4.02 -0.82
N LEU A 300 18.07 3.76 -0.24
CA LEU A 300 17.85 3.79 1.20
C LEU A 300 18.26 2.46 1.86
N GLY A 301 17.98 1.34 1.21
CA GLY A 301 18.18 0.01 1.77
C GLY A 301 18.06 -1.09 0.72
N LYS A 302 18.49 -2.29 1.07
CA LYS A 302 18.25 -3.51 0.29
C LYS A 302 18.14 -4.70 1.23
N ALA A 303 17.45 -5.75 0.81
CA ALA A 303 17.49 -7.03 1.50
C ALA A 303 17.41 -8.20 0.53
N GLY A 304 17.92 -9.35 0.97
CA GLY A 304 18.01 -10.55 0.15
C GLY A 304 19.27 -10.60 -0.73
N ARG A 305 19.29 -11.56 -1.66
CA ARG A 305 20.39 -11.81 -2.60
C ARG A 305 19.88 -11.87 -4.03
N GLY A 306 20.63 -11.30 -4.96
CA GLY A 306 20.22 -11.22 -6.36
C GLY A 306 20.87 -10.05 -7.09
N SER A 307 20.18 -9.56 -8.11
CA SER A 307 20.64 -8.45 -8.94
C SER A 307 19.53 -7.45 -9.22
N LEU A 308 19.88 -6.17 -9.28
CA LEU A 308 19.05 -5.15 -9.92
C LEU A 308 19.19 -5.30 -11.43
N LEU A 309 18.06 -5.39 -12.13
CA LEU A 309 17.97 -5.26 -13.57
C LEU A 309 17.32 -3.91 -13.93
N VAL A 310 18.07 -3.06 -14.63
CA VAL A 310 17.55 -1.88 -15.31
C VAL A 310 17.36 -2.22 -16.79
N THR A 311 16.14 -2.06 -17.31
CA THR A 311 15.84 -2.31 -18.73
C THR A 311 15.43 -1.01 -19.42
N VAL A 312 16.03 -0.75 -20.58
CA VAL A 312 15.71 0.39 -21.46
C VAL A 312 15.51 -0.16 -22.87
N GLY A 313 14.26 -0.42 -23.24
CA GLY A 313 13.90 -1.15 -24.46
C GLY A 313 14.63 -2.49 -24.57
N LYS A 314 15.61 -2.59 -25.47
CA LYS A 314 16.43 -3.81 -25.66
C LYS A 314 17.69 -3.85 -24.78
N GLN A 315 18.08 -2.74 -24.18
CA GLN A 315 19.26 -2.68 -23.32
C GLN A 315 18.93 -3.19 -21.93
N ARG A 316 19.86 -3.95 -21.36
CA ARG A 316 19.73 -4.55 -20.03
C ARG A 316 21.01 -4.29 -19.26
N TYR A 317 20.89 -3.64 -18.11
CA TYR A 317 21.99 -3.35 -17.21
C TYR A 317 21.74 -4.10 -15.91
N MET A 318 22.61 -5.04 -15.59
CA MET A 318 22.50 -5.85 -14.39
C MET A 318 23.55 -5.41 -13.37
N VAL A 319 23.10 -5.11 -12.16
CA VAL A 319 23.95 -4.71 -11.04
C VAL A 319 23.75 -5.73 -9.92
N PRO A 320 24.78 -6.52 -9.56
CA PRO A 320 24.73 -7.41 -8.40
C PRO A 320 24.35 -6.65 -7.13
N PHE A 321 23.54 -7.25 -6.26
CA PHE A 321 23.17 -6.61 -4.98
C PHE A 321 24.37 -6.31 -4.08
N ASP A 322 25.49 -7.01 -4.25
CA ASP A 322 26.73 -6.77 -3.49
C ASP A 322 27.38 -5.43 -3.85
N ASP A 323 27.12 -4.91 -5.05
CA ASP A 323 27.60 -3.61 -5.52
C ASP A 323 26.66 -2.45 -5.11
N ILE A 324 25.48 -2.76 -4.58
CA ILE A 324 24.49 -1.76 -4.16
C ILE A 324 24.72 -1.42 -2.69
N LYS A 325 25.08 -0.16 -2.40
CA LYS A 325 25.33 0.31 -1.02
C LYS A 325 24.15 1.14 -0.50
N SER A 326 23.63 0.79 0.67
CA SER A 326 22.61 1.58 1.36
C SER A 326 23.13 2.96 1.75
N GLY A 327 22.30 3.99 1.62
CA GLY A 327 22.66 5.39 1.84
C GLY A 327 23.56 5.98 0.74
N LYS A 328 23.69 5.34 -0.42
CA LYS A 328 24.50 5.80 -1.55
C LYS A 328 23.68 5.83 -2.84
N THR A 329 24.07 6.73 -3.74
CA THR A 329 23.53 6.77 -5.09
C THR A 329 24.20 5.73 -5.97
N LEU A 330 23.43 4.79 -6.50
CA LEU A 330 23.87 3.89 -7.56
C LEU A 330 23.71 4.58 -8.91
N THR A 331 24.76 4.59 -9.73
CA THR A 331 24.72 5.19 -11.08
C THR A 331 24.84 4.10 -12.14
N THR A 332 23.88 4.05 -13.06
CA THR A 332 23.89 3.18 -14.25
C THR A 332 24.01 4.06 -15.49
N LYS A 333 25.15 3.98 -16.18
CA LYS A 333 25.35 4.68 -17.46
C LYS A 333 24.75 3.89 -18.60
N PHE A 334 23.99 4.55 -19.47
CA PHE A 334 23.42 3.94 -20.65
C PHE A 334 24.41 4.02 -21.82
N THR A 335 24.48 2.95 -22.62
CA THR A 335 25.36 2.86 -23.79
C THR A 335 24.96 3.87 -24.88
N ARG A 336 23.68 4.24 -24.94
CA ARG A 336 23.14 5.30 -25.82
C ARG A 336 21.95 5.96 -25.12
N PRO A 337 21.53 7.18 -25.54
CA PRO A 337 20.34 7.82 -25.01
C PRO A 337 19.10 6.90 -25.08
N ILE A 338 18.23 7.00 -24.08
CA ILE A 338 17.10 6.07 -23.92
C ILE A 338 16.01 6.22 -25.00
N GLY A 339 15.95 7.34 -25.71
CA GLY A 339 14.90 7.66 -26.68
C GLY A 339 13.51 7.66 -26.05
N ARG A 340 12.47 7.26 -26.79
CA ARG A 340 11.09 7.19 -26.24
C ARG A 340 10.81 5.92 -25.42
N GLN A 341 11.85 5.19 -25.01
CA GLN A 341 11.69 3.89 -24.37
C GLN A 341 11.40 4.05 -22.87
N PRO A 342 10.50 3.22 -22.30
CA PRO A 342 10.33 3.18 -20.86
C PRO A 342 11.60 2.63 -20.20
N VAL A 343 11.88 3.12 -18.99
CA VAL A 343 12.91 2.57 -18.11
C VAL A 343 12.23 1.74 -17.05
N THR A 344 12.63 0.48 -16.86
CA THR A 344 12.10 -0.38 -15.79
C THR A 344 13.20 -0.83 -14.85
N LEU A 345 12.87 -0.90 -13.56
CA LEU A 345 13.74 -1.39 -12.50
C LEU A 345 13.09 -2.61 -11.85
N GLN A 346 13.86 -3.69 -11.75
CA GLN A 346 13.42 -4.97 -11.19
C GLN A 346 14.52 -5.55 -10.30
N ALA A 347 14.14 -6.19 -9.20
CA ALA A 347 15.04 -7.04 -8.45
C ALA A 347 14.82 -8.50 -8.87
N ILE A 348 15.89 -9.16 -9.28
CA ILE A 348 15.90 -10.57 -9.66
C ILE A 348 16.55 -11.34 -8.51
N PRO A 349 15.81 -12.18 -7.76
CA PRO A 349 16.40 -12.96 -6.69
C PRO A 349 17.33 -14.03 -7.27
N GLU A 350 18.38 -14.36 -6.53
CA GLU A 350 19.34 -15.42 -6.89
C GLU A 350 18.65 -16.79 -7.01
N LYS A 351 17.68 -17.07 -6.13
CA LYS A 351 16.84 -18.26 -6.16
C LYS A 351 15.43 -17.90 -6.64
N PRO A 352 14.82 -18.66 -7.56
CA PRO A 352 13.43 -18.46 -7.95
C PRO A 352 12.51 -18.38 -6.73
N GLY A 353 11.76 -17.28 -6.64
CA GLY A 353 10.85 -17.03 -5.52
C GLY A 353 11.51 -16.53 -4.22
N GLY A 354 12.83 -16.34 -4.17
CA GLY A 354 13.51 -15.78 -3.01
C GLY A 354 13.19 -14.31 -2.74
N ILE A 355 13.63 -13.81 -1.58
CA ILE A 355 13.60 -12.39 -1.24
C ILE A 355 14.74 -11.67 -1.96
N ALA A 356 14.40 -10.60 -2.66
CA ALA A 356 15.33 -9.62 -3.18
C ALA A 356 14.55 -8.34 -3.44
N TYR A 357 14.88 -7.26 -2.74
CA TYR A 357 14.31 -5.95 -2.99
C TYR A 357 15.27 -4.82 -2.64
N VAL A 358 15.04 -3.66 -3.27
CA VAL A 358 15.76 -2.41 -3.02
C VAL A 358 14.75 -1.34 -2.63
N VAL A 359 15.04 -0.60 -1.57
CA VAL A 359 14.30 0.57 -1.12
C VAL A 359 15.05 1.81 -1.60
N PHE A 360 14.33 2.76 -2.20
CA PHE A 360 14.90 3.95 -2.80
C PHE A 360 14.19 5.21 -2.32
N ARG A 361 14.88 6.35 -2.40
CA ARG A 361 14.29 7.67 -2.12
C ARG A 361 13.77 8.30 -3.41
N THR A 362 14.66 8.39 -4.40
CA THR A 362 14.42 9.05 -5.68
C THR A 362 15.13 8.30 -6.79
N ILE A 363 14.59 8.43 -8.00
CA ILE A 363 15.25 8.01 -9.24
C ILE A 363 15.44 9.25 -10.09
N THR A 364 16.64 9.47 -10.60
CA THR A 364 16.96 10.62 -11.45
C THR A 364 17.52 10.14 -12.78
N LEU A 365 17.03 10.71 -13.88
CA LEU A 365 17.58 10.52 -15.21
C LEU A 365 18.35 11.78 -15.61
N GLU A 366 19.62 11.62 -15.98
CA GLU A 366 20.50 12.71 -16.39
C GLU A 366 20.56 12.80 -17.92
N THR A 367 20.16 13.95 -18.46
CA THR A 367 20.32 14.32 -19.87
C THR A 367 21.63 15.09 -20.04
N ARG A 368 22.41 14.73 -21.05
CA ARG A 368 23.62 15.47 -21.44
C ARG A 368 23.33 16.42 -22.59
#